data_AF-A0A7W0W8L1-F1
#
_entry.id   AF-A0A7W0W8L1-F1
#
_cell.length_a   1.000
_cell.length_b   1.000
_cell.length_c   1.000
_cell.angle_alpha   90.00
_cell.angle_beta   90.00
_cell.angle_gamma   90.00
#
_symmetry.space_group_name_H-M   'P 1'
#
loop_
_entity.id
_entity.type
_entity.pdbx_description
1 polymer ?
#
loop_
_entity_poly.entity_id
_entity_poly.type
_entity_poly.pdbx_seq_one_letter_code
_entity_poly.pdbx_strand_id
1 'polypeptide(L)'
;MLTRPPIHLGTLTNAFTNEGQTHMQAPTHILTGILIQKAVRPIKSRSVRTGAIVALGATSHLLLDKFARLTYHPADAMPRDGFWLAHYTLTMTSAGVLVGKHRRDYKTAMLAAVIPDFDWVLVWGLKLLPFRRKQPDMPILHAYGDRMIEKIPAVRSLRRLPDWKLVRWSTALEVLLCGVLARRIWPRKRRSTAAQA
;
A
#
# COMPACT_ATOMS: atom_id res chain seq x y z
N MET A 1 8.99 -42.56 -40.98
CA MET A 1 7.75 -42.51 -40.18
C MET A 1 8.08 -41.75 -38.89
N LEU A 2 7.88 -40.42 -38.89
CA LEU A 2 8.28 -39.54 -37.78
C LEU A 2 7.09 -39.37 -36.84
N THR A 3 7.17 -40.00 -35.67
CA THR A 3 6.18 -39.85 -34.60
C THR A 3 6.34 -38.46 -33.97
N ARG A 4 5.30 -37.63 -34.09
CA ARG A 4 5.26 -36.35 -33.36
C ARG A 4 5.11 -36.63 -31.86
N PRO A 5 5.86 -35.93 -30.99
CA PRO A 5 5.68 -36.07 -29.56
C PRO A 5 4.31 -35.51 -29.12
N PRO A 6 3.72 -36.07 -28.05
CA PRO A 6 2.45 -35.61 -27.53
C PRO A 6 2.58 -34.20 -26.95
N ILE A 7 1.69 -33.31 -27.38
CA ILE A 7 1.54 -31.97 -26.81
C ILE A 7 0.91 -32.15 -25.42
N HIS A 8 1.70 -32.00 -24.36
CA HIS A 8 1.20 -31.97 -22.99
C HIS A 8 0.39 -30.69 -22.76
N LEU A 9 -0.92 -30.79 -22.97
CA LEU A 9 -1.92 -29.76 -22.75
C LEU A 9 -2.30 -29.67 -21.26
N GLY A 10 -1.30 -29.64 -20.39
CA GLY A 10 -1.48 -29.87 -18.96
C GLY A 10 -0.62 -28.99 -18.07
N THR A 11 -0.74 -27.65 -18.17
CA THR A 11 -0.36 -26.72 -17.07
C THR A 11 -0.84 -25.27 -17.24
N LEU A 12 -1.95 -25.00 -17.93
CA LEU A 12 -2.47 -23.61 -18.03
C LEU A 12 -3.36 -23.19 -16.84
N THR A 13 -3.64 -24.09 -15.90
CA THR A 13 -4.48 -23.79 -14.71
C THR A 13 -3.70 -23.26 -13.51
N ASN A 14 -2.37 -23.13 -13.60
CA ASN A 14 -1.54 -22.56 -12.54
C ASN A 14 -1.07 -21.13 -12.82
N ALA A 15 -1.51 -20.44 -13.89
CA ALA A 15 -1.13 -19.04 -14.11
C ALA A 15 -1.79 -18.04 -13.12
N PHE A 16 -2.64 -18.52 -12.21
CA PHE A 16 -3.09 -17.79 -11.01
C PHE A 16 -2.31 -18.19 -9.75
N THR A 17 -1.15 -18.84 -9.87
CA THR A 17 -0.22 -19.04 -8.75
C THR A 17 0.37 -17.69 -8.38
N ASN A 18 -0.11 -17.12 -7.27
CA ASN A 18 0.59 -16.07 -6.51
C ASN A 18 1.31 -15.06 -7.40
N GLU A 19 0.59 -14.30 -8.25
CA GLU A 19 1.11 -12.98 -8.62
C GLU A 19 1.28 -12.25 -7.29
N GLY A 20 2.51 -12.30 -6.76
CA GLY A 20 2.84 -11.87 -5.42
C GLY A 20 2.16 -10.54 -5.17
N GLN A 21 1.16 -10.55 -4.31
CA GLN A 21 0.37 -9.37 -4.02
C GLN A 21 1.33 -8.44 -3.29
N THR A 22 1.73 -7.39 -3.97
CA THR A 22 2.76 -6.48 -3.49
C THR A 22 2.08 -5.21 -3.09
N HIS A 23 2.27 -4.84 -1.82
CA HIS A 23 1.61 -3.72 -1.18
C HIS A 23 2.55 -2.54 -1.19
N MET A 24 2.03 -1.33 -1.42
CA MET A 24 2.87 -0.13 -1.31
C MET A 24 3.39 0.05 0.12
N GLN A 25 4.49 0.80 0.32
CA GLN A 25 5.02 0.94 1.67
C GLN A 25 4.09 1.79 2.54
N ALA A 26 3.99 1.45 3.82
CA ALA A 26 3.17 2.14 4.82
C ALA A 26 3.31 3.68 4.83
N PRO A 27 4.50 4.30 4.65
CA PRO A 27 4.61 5.76 4.59
C PRO A 27 3.72 6.40 3.53
N THR A 28 3.61 5.80 2.34
CA THR A 28 2.78 6.31 1.24
C THR A 28 1.30 6.32 1.62
N HIS A 29 0.81 5.23 2.22
CA HIS A 29 -0.57 5.12 2.72
C HIS A 29 -0.85 6.12 3.84
N ILE A 30 0.05 6.24 4.81
CA ILE A 30 -0.06 7.19 5.94
C ILE A 30 -0.14 8.63 5.43
N LEU A 31 0.77 9.04 4.54
CA LEU A 31 0.78 10.39 3.98
C LEU A 31 -0.51 10.66 3.19
N THR A 32 -0.95 9.70 2.37
CA THR A 32 -2.20 9.82 1.60
C THR A 32 -3.42 9.95 2.52
N GLY A 33 -3.50 9.15 3.59
CA GLY A 33 -4.54 9.27 4.61
C GLY A 33 -4.57 10.66 5.25
N ILE A 34 -3.42 11.20 5.66
CA ILE A 34 -3.33 12.56 6.20
C ILE A 34 -3.89 13.59 5.20
N LEU A 35 -3.54 13.48 3.92
CA LEU A 35 -4.06 14.38 2.89
C LEU A 35 -5.57 14.25 2.68
N ILE A 36 -6.11 13.03 2.68
CA ILE A 36 -7.55 12.77 2.61
C ILE A 36 -8.26 13.49 3.77
N GLN A 37 -7.77 13.34 4.99
CA GLN A 37 -8.36 14.02 6.15
C GLN A 37 -8.27 15.55 6.06
N LYS A 38 -7.18 16.09 5.51
CA LYS A 38 -7.09 17.53 5.24
C LYS A 38 -8.12 17.96 4.19
N ALA A 39 -8.31 17.18 3.14
CA ALA A 39 -9.23 17.49 2.05
C ALA A 39 -10.71 17.45 2.46
N VAL A 40 -11.09 16.50 3.33
CA VAL A 40 -12.46 16.36 3.85
C VAL A 40 -12.75 17.22 5.07
N ARG A 41 -11.77 17.99 5.58
CA ARG A 41 -11.93 18.91 6.72
C ARG A 41 -13.11 19.90 6.57
N PRO A 42 -13.41 20.46 5.38
CA PRO A 42 -14.54 21.37 5.20
C PRO A 42 -15.92 20.75 5.47
N ILE A 43 -16.05 19.42 5.49
CA ILE A 43 -17.31 18.74 5.80
C ILE A 43 -17.67 19.02 7.28
N LYS A 44 -18.80 19.71 7.49
CA LYS A 44 -19.28 20.14 8.82
C LYS A 44 -19.74 18.96 9.68
N SER A 45 -20.51 18.03 9.11
CA SER A 45 -21.01 16.86 9.84
C SER A 45 -19.87 15.91 10.20
N ARG A 46 -19.67 15.68 11.50
CA ARG A 46 -18.60 14.80 12.01
C ARG A 46 -18.74 13.37 11.50
N SER A 47 -19.96 12.83 11.48
CA SER A 47 -20.22 11.46 11.04
C SER A 47 -19.94 11.29 9.55
N VAL A 48 -20.44 12.20 8.72
CA VAL A 48 -20.18 12.19 7.27
C VAL A 48 -18.69 12.35 6.98
N ARG A 49 -18.02 13.28 7.66
CA ARG A 49 -16.57 13.47 7.53
C ARG A 49 -15.79 12.21 7.89
N THR A 50 -16.19 11.53 8.97
CA THR A 50 -15.53 10.31 9.43
C THR A 50 -15.76 9.16 8.47
N GLY A 51 -17.00 8.97 8.00
CA GLY A 51 -17.33 7.99 6.96
C GLY A 51 -16.54 8.24 5.67
N ALA A 52 -16.44 9.51 5.23
CA ALA A 52 -15.64 9.88 4.07
C ALA A 52 -14.14 9.57 4.26
N ILE A 53 -13.57 9.85 5.43
CA ILE A 53 -12.17 9.50 5.74
C ILE A 53 -11.95 7.99 5.64
N VAL A 54 -12.83 7.19 6.23
CA VAL A 54 -12.70 5.73 6.23
C VAL A 54 -12.84 5.16 4.82
N ALA A 55 -13.89 5.57 4.10
CA ALA A 55 -14.14 5.10 2.74
C ALA A 55 -12.99 5.49 1.79
N LEU A 56 -12.61 6.78 1.75
CA LEU A 56 -11.53 7.25 0.89
C LEU A 56 -10.17 6.67 1.31
N GLY A 57 -9.91 6.53 2.61
CA GLY A 57 -8.68 5.92 3.13
C GLY A 57 -8.53 4.48 2.65
N ALA A 58 -9.54 3.64 2.87
CA ALA A 58 -9.55 2.25 2.42
C ALA A 58 -9.49 2.13 0.90
N THR A 59 -10.24 2.94 0.14
CA THR A 59 -10.15 2.94 -1.33
C THR A 59 -8.79 3.40 -1.83
N SER A 60 -8.19 4.43 -1.21
CA SER A 60 -6.87 4.91 -1.58
C SER A 60 -5.80 3.85 -1.36
N HIS A 61 -5.95 3.03 -0.32
CA HIS A 61 -5.06 1.90 -0.07
C HIS A 61 -5.05 0.92 -1.24
N LEU A 62 -6.23 0.41 -1.61
CA LEU A 62 -6.39 -0.54 -2.71
C LEU A 62 -5.89 0.02 -4.05
N LEU A 63 -6.09 1.33 -4.28
CA LEU A 63 -5.61 2.00 -5.48
C LEU A 63 -4.09 2.15 -5.49
N LEU A 64 -3.50 2.56 -4.36
CA LEU A 64 -2.06 2.72 -4.22
C LEU A 64 -1.32 1.40 -4.44
N ASP A 65 -1.84 0.29 -3.93
CA ASP A 65 -1.24 -1.04 -4.16
C ASP A 65 -1.08 -1.39 -5.64
N LYS A 66 -1.93 -0.87 -6.53
CA LYS A 66 -1.75 -1.08 -7.98
C LYS A 66 -0.51 -0.37 -8.53
N PHE A 67 -0.08 0.72 -7.89
CA PHE A 67 1.16 1.42 -8.22
C PHE A 67 2.41 0.75 -7.65
N ALA A 68 2.28 -0.24 -6.75
CA ALA A 68 3.43 -1.01 -6.26
C ALA A 68 4.18 -1.73 -7.39
N ARG A 69 3.52 -1.97 -8.54
CA ARG A 69 4.19 -2.49 -9.75
C ARG A 69 5.30 -1.57 -10.26
N LEU A 70 5.21 -0.26 -10.02
CA LEU A 70 6.19 0.71 -10.49
C LEU A 70 7.31 0.99 -9.49
N THR A 71 7.30 0.35 -8.33
CA THR A 71 8.21 0.63 -7.22
C THR A 71 8.85 -0.66 -6.70
N TYR A 72 9.91 -0.54 -5.91
CA TYR A 72 10.65 -1.70 -5.45
C TYR A 72 9.90 -2.37 -4.29
N HIS A 73 9.25 -3.49 -4.62
CA HIS A 73 8.39 -4.25 -3.72
C HIS A 73 8.51 -5.74 -4.04
N PRO A 74 9.58 -6.43 -3.63
CA PRO A 74 9.63 -7.87 -3.75
C PRO A 74 8.49 -8.51 -2.94
N ALA A 75 7.84 -9.51 -3.53
CA ALA A 75 6.73 -10.22 -2.89
C ALA A 75 7.17 -11.02 -1.66
N ASP A 76 8.38 -11.58 -1.71
CA ASP A 76 8.97 -12.34 -0.63
C ASP A 76 9.99 -11.50 0.15
N ALA A 77 10.08 -11.75 1.45
CA ALA A 77 11.12 -11.16 2.28
C ALA A 77 12.50 -11.68 1.84
N MET A 78 13.46 -10.77 1.67
CA MET A 78 14.83 -11.08 1.23
C MET A 78 15.86 -10.70 2.31
N PRO A 79 15.89 -11.38 3.47
CA PRO A 79 16.71 -10.95 4.62
C PRO A 79 18.22 -10.99 4.37
N ARG A 80 18.68 -11.71 3.34
CA ARG A 80 20.09 -11.78 2.93
C ARG A 80 20.47 -10.70 1.91
N ASP A 81 19.51 -9.95 1.36
CA ASP A 81 19.78 -8.83 0.47
C ASP A 81 19.89 -7.54 1.31
N GLY A 82 21.10 -6.99 1.39
CA GLY A 82 21.38 -5.76 2.13
C GLY A 82 20.60 -4.54 1.63
N PHE A 83 20.29 -4.47 0.32
CA PHE A 83 19.48 -3.39 -0.23
C PHE A 83 18.03 -3.49 0.26
N TRP A 84 17.45 -4.70 0.20
CA TRP A 84 16.10 -4.93 0.71
C TRP A 84 15.99 -4.60 2.19
N LEU A 85 16.94 -5.05 3.00
CA LEU A 85 16.95 -4.77 4.44
C LEU A 85 17.04 -3.27 4.71
N ALA A 86 17.96 -2.55 4.07
CA ALA A 86 18.10 -1.11 4.22
C ALA A 86 16.83 -0.35 3.81
N HIS A 87 16.25 -0.72 2.66
CA HIS A 87 14.99 -0.15 2.17
C HIS A 87 13.84 -0.38 3.16
N TYR A 88 13.64 -1.63 3.60
CA TYR A 88 12.59 -2.01 4.55
C TYR A 88 12.74 -1.31 5.90
N THR A 89 13.97 -1.27 6.46
CA THR A 89 14.23 -0.55 7.70
C THR A 89 13.90 0.94 7.55
N LEU A 90 14.32 1.57 6.45
CA LEU A 90 14.05 2.99 6.20
C LEU A 90 12.55 3.27 6.07
N THR A 91 11.79 2.42 5.38
CA THR A 91 10.35 2.59 5.21
C THR A 91 9.61 2.41 6.52
N MET A 92 9.98 1.41 7.33
CA MET A 92 9.42 1.19 8.67
C MET A 92 9.74 2.34 9.63
N THR A 93 10.99 2.80 9.67
CA THR A 93 11.38 3.96 10.49
C THR A 93 10.61 5.22 10.05
N SER A 94 10.49 5.45 8.74
CA SER A 94 9.74 6.59 8.20
C SER A 94 8.25 6.53 8.58
N ALA A 95 7.62 5.36 8.48
CA ALA A 95 6.25 5.16 8.93
C ALA A 95 6.10 5.45 10.43
N GLY A 96 7.01 4.94 11.26
CA GLY A 96 7.05 5.20 12.70
C GLY A 96 7.17 6.69 13.03
N VAL A 97 8.07 7.41 12.35
CA VAL A 97 8.23 8.87 12.50
C VAL A 97 6.95 9.62 12.10
N LEU A 98 6.33 9.25 10.98
CA LEU A 98 5.10 9.87 10.52
C LEU A 98 3.95 9.66 11.51
N VAL A 99 3.74 8.42 11.98
CA VAL A 99 2.72 8.11 13.00
C VAL A 99 3.03 8.87 14.29
N GLY A 100 4.26 8.82 14.79
CA GLY A 100 4.65 9.51 16.02
C GLY A 100 4.37 11.01 15.97
N LYS A 101 4.70 11.65 14.84
CA LYS A 101 4.50 13.08 14.62
C LYS A 101 3.03 13.47 14.43
N HIS A 102 2.25 12.67 13.71
CA HIS A 102 0.91 13.04 13.23
C HIS A 102 -0.25 12.33 13.93
N ARG A 103 0.00 11.40 14.86
CA ARG A 103 -1.03 10.60 15.57
C ARG A 103 -2.13 11.41 16.25
N ARG A 104 -1.81 12.58 16.82
CA ARG A 104 -2.79 13.38 17.57
C ARG A 104 -3.88 13.95 16.66
N ASP A 105 -3.48 14.44 15.49
CA ASP A 105 -4.38 15.16 14.58
C ASP A 105 -5.01 14.22 13.54
N TYR A 106 -4.30 13.18 13.10
CA TYR A 106 -4.65 12.39 11.92
C TYR A 106 -4.82 10.88 12.18
N LYS A 107 -4.99 10.47 13.45
CA LYS A 107 -5.18 9.06 13.85
C LYS A 107 -6.15 8.30 12.95
N THR A 108 -7.35 8.86 12.73
CA THR A 108 -8.44 8.14 12.05
C THR A 108 -8.10 7.85 10.61
N ALA A 109 -7.51 8.81 9.90
CA ALA A 109 -7.15 8.62 8.51
C ALA A 109 -5.90 7.75 8.32
N MET A 110 -4.91 7.87 9.19
CA MET A 110 -3.75 6.97 9.15
C MET A 110 -4.21 5.53 9.38
N LEU A 111 -5.07 5.28 10.38
CA LEU A 111 -5.64 3.96 10.61
C LEU A 111 -6.43 3.49 9.39
N ALA A 112 -7.38 4.30 8.89
CA ALA A 112 -8.18 3.93 7.73
C ALA A 112 -7.37 3.58 6.48
N ALA A 113 -6.25 4.27 6.24
CA ALA A 113 -5.38 4.04 5.10
C ALA A 113 -4.52 2.75 5.22
N VAL A 114 -4.38 2.20 6.43
CA VAL A 114 -3.63 0.95 6.67
C VAL A 114 -4.53 -0.19 7.20
N ILE A 115 -5.85 0.03 7.33
CA ILE A 115 -6.81 -1.01 7.75
C ILE A 115 -6.69 -2.27 6.91
N PRO A 116 -6.62 -2.20 5.56
CA PRO A 116 -6.49 -3.41 4.75
C PRO A 116 -5.25 -4.24 5.13
N ASP A 117 -4.12 -3.62 5.48
CA ASP A 117 -2.90 -4.32 5.91
C ASP A 117 -3.06 -5.14 7.20
N PHE A 118 -4.06 -4.83 8.04
CA PHE A 118 -4.31 -5.63 9.22
C PHE A 118 -4.81 -7.04 8.89
N ASP A 119 -5.37 -7.26 7.70
CA ASP A 119 -5.71 -8.59 7.23
C ASP A 119 -4.48 -9.50 7.18
N TRP A 120 -3.39 -9.01 6.61
CA TRP A 120 -2.12 -9.73 6.59
C TRP A 120 -1.58 -10.01 7.98
N VAL A 121 -1.64 -9.01 8.88
CA VAL A 121 -1.22 -9.19 10.28
C VAL A 121 -2.09 -10.25 10.97
N LEU A 122 -3.39 -10.28 10.67
CA LEU A 122 -4.30 -11.27 11.22
C LEU A 122 -3.98 -12.67 10.68
N VAL A 123 -3.85 -12.83 9.36
CA VAL A 123 -3.50 -14.11 8.71
C VAL A 123 -2.16 -14.65 9.26
N TRP A 124 -1.13 -13.80 9.30
CA TRP A 124 0.18 -14.21 9.83
C TRP A 124 0.17 -14.43 11.35
N GLY A 125 -0.44 -13.53 12.11
CA GLY A 125 -0.52 -13.65 13.57
C GLY A 125 -1.27 -14.91 13.99
N LEU A 126 -2.31 -15.28 13.24
CA LEU A 126 -3.02 -16.52 13.47
C LEU A 126 -2.24 -17.78 13.07
N LYS A 127 -1.33 -17.70 12.08
CA LYS A 127 -0.40 -18.80 11.74
C LYS A 127 0.60 -19.11 12.86
N LEU A 128 0.88 -18.14 13.74
CA LEU A 128 1.73 -18.35 14.93
C LEU A 128 1.01 -19.14 16.04
N LEU A 129 -0.32 -19.29 15.99
CA LEU A 129 -1.07 -20.03 17.00
C LEU A 129 -1.05 -21.54 16.69
N PRO A 130 -0.52 -22.39 17.60
CA PRO A 130 -0.27 -23.80 17.32
C PRO A 130 -1.55 -24.61 17.03
N PHE A 131 -2.72 -24.15 17.48
CA PHE A 131 -3.99 -24.86 17.36
C PHE A 131 -4.78 -24.54 16.07
N ARG A 132 -4.28 -23.67 15.19
CA ARG A 132 -5.02 -23.24 13.98
C ARG A 132 -4.24 -23.45 12.68
N ARG A 133 -3.93 -24.70 12.34
CA ARG A 133 -3.26 -25.07 11.08
C ARG A 133 -4.14 -24.97 9.80
N LYS A 134 -5.45 -24.78 9.92
CA LYS A 134 -6.40 -24.64 8.78
C LYS A 134 -6.87 -23.19 8.57
N GLN A 135 -5.93 -22.25 8.62
CA GLN A 135 -6.22 -20.83 8.40
C GLN A 135 -6.36 -20.53 6.91
N PRO A 136 -7.09 -19.46 6.52
CA PRO A 136 -7.10 -19.01 5.13
C PRO A 136 -5.68 -18.67 4.69
N ASP A 137 -5.27 -19.16 3.52
CA ASP A 137 -3.95 -18.86 2.95
C ASP A 137 -3.88 -17.46 2.31
N MET A 138 -5.02 -16.77 2.22
CA MET A 138 -5.14 -15.50 1.51
C MET A 138 -5.73 -14.39 2.40
N PRO A 139 -5.22 -13.15 2.26
CA PRO A 139 -5.83 -11.98 2.86
C PRO A 139 -7.20 -11.71 2.23
N ILE A 140 -8.28 -11.92 3.00
CA ILE A 140 -9.67 -11.83 2.54
C ILE A 140 -10.06 -10.40 2.13
N LEU A 141 -9.70 -9.39 2.93
CA LEU A 141 -9.98 -7.98 2.68
C LEU A 141 -9.26 -7.47 1.43
N HIS A 142 -7.98 -7.79 1.25
CA HIS A 142 -7.26 -7.41 0.03
C HIS A 142 -7.84 -8.10 -1.19
N ALA A 143 -8.10 -9.40 -1.13
CA ALA A 143 -8.68 -10.14 -2.25
C ALA A 143 -10.08 -9.63 -2.64
N TYR A 144 -10.93 -9.35 -1.65
CA TYR A 144 -12.25 -8.78 -1.90
C TYR A 144 -12.16 -7.34 -2.43
N GLY A 145 -11.32 -6.51 -1.80
CA GLY A 145 -11.10 -5.12 -2.19
C GLY A 145 -10.59 -5.02 -3.63
N ASP A 146 -9.60 -5.82 -4.00
CA ASP A 146 -9.06 -5.90 -5.35
C ASP A 146 -10.13 -6.26 -6.38
N ARG A 147 -10.94 -7.30 -6.11
CA ARG A 147 -12.04 -7.66 -7.00
C ARG A 147 -13.07 -6.54 -7.17
N MET A 148 -13.29 -5.73 -6.13
CA MET A 148 -14.21 -4.59 -6.23
C MET A 148 -13.63 -3.47 -7.09
N ILE A 149 -12.39 -3.03 -6.82
CA ILE A 149 -11.79 -1.91 -7.56
C ILE A 149 -11.50 -2.27 -9.02
N GLU A 150 -11.25 -3.54 -9.33
CA GLU A 150 -11.00 -4.03 -10.70
C GLU A 150 -12.23 -4.03 -11.61
N LYS A 151 -13.43 -3.83 -11.04
CA LYS A 151 -14.62 -3.54 -11.84
C LYS A 151 -14.54 -2.17 -12.52
N ILE A 152 -13.72 -1.25 -11.99
CA ILE A 152 -13.51 0.08 -12.55
C ILE A 152 -12.50 -0.02 -13.71
N PRO A 153 -12.88 0.26 -14.97
CA PRO A 153 -12.00 0.09 -16.13
C PRO A 153 -10.69 0.88 -16.03
N ALA A 154 -10.74 2.09 -15.47
CA ALA A 154 -9.56 2.92 -15.24
C ALA A 154 -8.56 2.25 -14.28
N VAL A 155 -9.03 1.62 -13.20
CA VAL A 155 -8.16 0.90 -12.25
C VAL A 155 -7.60 -0.36 -12.89
N ARG A 156 -8.43 -1.10 -13.64
CA ARG A 156 -7.97 -2.28 -14.38
C ARG A 156 -6.87 -1.96 -15.38
N SER A 157 -6.92 -0.78 -16.01
CA SER A 157 -5.87 -0.34 -16.94
C SER A 157 -4.49 -0.24 -16.30
N LEU A 158 -4.41 -0.03 -14.97
CA LEU A 158 -3.15 0.02 -14.22
C LEU A 158 -2.41 -1.33 -14.19
N ARG A 159 -3.10 -2.45 -14.49
CA ARG A 159 -2.42 -3.75 -14.66
C ARG A 159 -1.44 -3.77 -15.84
N ARG A 160 -1.58 -2.84 -16.79
CA ARG A 160 -0.67 -2.67 -17.93
C ARG A 160 0.63 -1.96 -17.56
N LEU A 161 0.75 -1.44 -16.34
CA LEU A 161 1.98 -0.82 -15.87
C LEU A 161 3.12 -1.85 -15.84
N PRO A 162 4.34 -1.46 -16.21
CA PRO A 162 5.50 -2.33 -16.16
C PRO A 162 5.70 -2.85 -14.73
N ASP A 163 6.19 -4.08 -14.62
CA ASP A 163 6.50 -4.70 -13.34
C ASP A 163 7.98 -4.46 -12.99
N TRP A 164 8.21 -3.49 -12.11
CA TRP A 164 9.51 -3.04 -11.61
C TRP A 164 9.73 -3.43 -10.14
N LYS A 165 8.93 -4.34 -9.61
CA LYS A 165 8.97 -4.77 -8.20
C LYS A 165 10.34 -5.22 -7.71
N LEU A 166 11.14 -5.83 -8.58
CA LEU A 166 12.50 -6.30 -8.26
C LEU A 166 13.60 -5.33 -8.70
N VAL A 167 13.23 -4.20 -9.32
CA VAL A 167 14.17 -3.25 -9.90
C VAL A 167 14.52 -2.18 -8.85
N ARG A 168 15.72 -2.26 -8.27
CA ARG A 168 16.14 -1.42 -7.13
C ARG A 168 16.01 0.09 -7.35
N TRP A 169 16.29 0.60 -8.56
CA TRP A 169 16.19 2.04 -8.83
C TRP A 169 14.74 2.56 -8.74
N SER A 170 13.74 1.68 -8.90
CA SER A 170 12.34 2.06 -8.81
C SER A 170 11.92 2.52 -7.40
N THR A 171 12.72 2.24 -6.36
CA THR A 171 12.58 2.89 -5.03
C THR A 171 12.59 4.42 -5.13
N ALA A 172 13.31 5.00 -6.10
CA ALA A 172 13.35 6.45 -6.29
C ALA A 172 11.97 7.03 -6.60
N LEU A 173 11.10 6.28 -7.28
CA LEU A 173 9.73 6.71 -7.60
C LEU A 173 8.87 6.81 -6.34
N GLU A 174 9.01 5.86 -5.41
CA GLU A 174 8.31 5.91 -4.13
C GLU A 174 8.84 7.03 -3.24
N VAL A 175 10.15 7.23 -3.18
CA VAL A 175 10.77 8.35 -2.46
C VAL A 175 10.28 9.68 -3.01
N LEU A 176 10.21 9.83 -4.33
CA LEU A 176 9.68 11.02 -4.99
C LEU A 176 8.21 11.25 -4.62
N LEU A 177 7.38 10.21 -4.73
CA LEU A 177 5.96 10.28 -4.36
C LEU A 177 5.79 10.68 -2.88
N CYS A 178 6.48 10.00 -1.96
CA CYS A 178 6.49 10.33 -0.54
C CYS A 178 6.93 11.78 -0.31
N GLY A 179 7.99 12.24 -0.99
CA GLY A 179 8.47 13.62 -0.91
C GLY A 179 7.42 14.65 -1.35
N VAL A 180 6.70 14.38 -2.46
CA VAL A 180 5.61 15.22 -2.95
C VAL A 180 4.45 15.25 -1.96
N LEU A 181 4.02 14.11 -1.42
CA LEU A 181 2.94 14.02 -0.44
C LEU A 181 3.32 14.72 0.87
N ALA A 182 4.53 14.46 1.39
CA ALA A 182 5.05 15.07 2.61
C ALA A 182 5.15 16.60 2.49
N ARG A 183 5.59 17.12 1.34
CA ARG A 183 5.61 18.56 1.05
C ARG A 183 4.24 19.22 1.14
N ARG A 184 3.16 18.50 0.83
CA ARG A 184 1.77 19.00 0.94
C ARG A 184 1.21 18.91 2.37
N ILE A 185 1.76 18.00 3.17
CA ILE A 185 1.34 17.82 4.57
C ILE A 185 2.01 18.86 5.45
N TRP A 186 3.31 19.08 5.28
CA TRP A 186 4.08 19.94 6.14
C TRP A 186 3.65 21.40 5.97
N PRO A 187 3.34 22.11 7.06
CA PRO A 187 3.08 23.54 6.97
C PRO A 187 4.35 24.21 6.44
N ARG A 188 4.23 24.97 5.34
CA ARG A 188 5.24 25.99 5.03
C ARG A 188 5.31 26.84 6.29
N LYS A 189 6.48 26.92 6.96
CA LYS A 189 6.72 27.93 7.98
C LYS A 189 6.19 29.23 7.38
N ARG A 190 5.10 29.77 7.93
CA ARG A 190 4.68 31.12 7.58
C ARG A 190 5.91 31.93 7.93
N ARG A 191 6.62 32.46 6.93
CA ARG A 191 7.66 33.45 7.19
C ARG A 191 6.93 34.51 7.98
N SER A 192 7.24 34.61 9.26
CA SER A 192 6.76 35.68 10.10
C SER A 192 7.19 36.93 9.37
N THR A 193 6.26 37.64 8.73
CA THR A 193 6.45 39.03 8.34
C THR A 193 6.50 39.81 9.64
N ALA A 194 7.62 39.66 10.33
CA ALA A 194 8.04 40.41 11.50
C ALA A 194 9.31 41.11 11.06
N ALA A 195 9.12 42.24 10.37
CA ALA A 195 10.08 43.34 10.19
C ALA A 195 9.59 44.26 9.06
N GLN A 196 8.43 44.89 9.25
CA GLN A 196 8.14 46.23 8.71
C GLN A 196 7.29 46.94 9.76
N ALA A 197 7.95 47.26 10.88
CA ALA A 197 7.57 48.33 11.80
C ALA A 197 8.76 49.30 11.80
#